data_AF-A0A1C6XJY6-F1
#
_entry.id   AF-A0A1C6XJY6-F1
#
_cell.length_a   1.000
_cell.length_b   1.000
_cell.length_c   1.000
_cell.angle_alpha   90.00
_cell.angle_beta   90.00
_cell.angle_gamma   90.00
#
_symmetry.space_group_name_H-M   'P 1'
#
loop_
_entity.id
_entity.type
_entity.pdbx_description
1 polymer ?
#
loop_
_entity_poly.entity_id
_entity_poly.type
_entity_poly.pdbx_seq_one_letter_code
_entity_poly.pdbx_strand_id
1 'polypeptide(L)'
;MNLLKLIGKNKKMKNPDKRNSIIYYSCYAIIVLIIILSRFIVIPLVAQMSLYTLITIYIGSHESIRQLEADDKSQKTDHITTYDAIMFPIIGSAALLTLYFAYKFLDPYYVNMLLTVYLTMAGVFSLQGVFSTLLEPFFPKLFKKDEYVKTINAPKFISKDPIVFNTNKGEILSLIVCFIIGARWLFYKDFITHNILAISFCFQALSLVILSNFVIGFILLSGLFVYDIFWVFGNDVMVTVAKSFEAPVKLLFPVSLDPLHYSMLGLGDIIIPGILMALCLRFDYYLHRNKIHKGNTKKMFNDISIHEPFKKYYFYTITAFYQAGLLLTYFMLFYFQHAQPALLYLVPACIIAIVGCALCKKEFKIMIKYQEITDKGSNTDEGKKKVLEKEETLKSQESIMSVAKKRVNAK
;
A
#
# COMPACT_ATOMS: atom_id res chain seq x y z
N MET A 1 10.36 29.11 -10.43
CA MET A 1 11.81 29.37 -10.23
C MET A 1 12.38 28.89 -8.87
N ASN A 2 11.60 28.22 -7.99
CA ASN A 2 12.10 27.75 -6.67
C ASN A 2 12.17 26.21 -6.47
N LEU A 3 11.71 25.38 -7.42
CA LEU A 3 11.84 23.92 -7.32
C LEU A 3 13.31 23.44 -7.45
N LEU A 4 14.08 24.10 -8.33
CA LEU A 4 15.46 23.71 -8.66
C LEU A 4 16.49 24.11 -7.59
N LYS A 5 16.25 25.19 -6.84
CA LYS A 5 17.16 25.71 -5.80
C LYS A 5 17.09 24.90 -4.49
N LEU A 6 15.96 24.27 -4.18
CA LEU A 6 15.77 23.52 -2.93
C LEU A 6 16.31 22.08 -3.00
N ILE A 7 16.30 21.46 -4.18
CA ILE A 7 16.94 20.14 -4.40
C ILE A 7 18.48 20.22 -4.25
N GLY A 8 19.06 21.41 -4.36
CA GLY A 8 20.51 21.63 -4.24
C GLY A 8 21.07 21.60 -2.81
N LYS A 9 20.22 21.55 -1.77
CA LYS A 9 20.68 21.59 -0.37
C LYS A 9 20.90 20.21 0.28
N ASN A 10 20.48 19.12 -0.37
CA ASN A 10 20.90 17.77 0.02
C ASN A 10 22.23 17.44 -0.65
N LYS A 11 23.31 17.44 0.15
CA LYS A 11 24.67 17.09 -0.25
C LYS A 11 24.69 15.81 -1.12
N LYS A 12 25.24 15.94 -2.34
CA LYS A 12 25.65 14.87 -3.27
C LYS A 12 24.55 13.90 -3.76
N MET A 13 23.47 14.39 -4.37
CA MET A 13 22.71 13.56 -5.33
C MET A 13 23.36 13.64 -6.71
N LYS A 14 23.62 12.49 -7.37
CA LYS A 14 24.14 12.49 -8.74
C LYS A 14 23.05 13.02 -9.69
N ASN A 15 23.44 13.59 -10.83
CA ASN A 15 22.52 14.15 -11.83
C ASN A 15 21.32 13.23 -12.23
N PRO A 16 21.49 11.89 -12.40
CA PRO A 16 20.36 11.01 -12.69
C PRO A 16 19.37 10.82 -11.53
N ASP A 17 19.81 10.86 -10.27
CA ASP A 17 18.95 10.72 -9.09
C ASP A 17 17.99 11.92 -8.99
N LYS A 18 18.49 13.11 -9.34
CA LYS A 18 17.71 14.35 -9.38
C LYS A 18 16.57 14.28 -10.40
N ARG A 19 16.80 13.69 -11.59
CA ARG A 19 15.77 13.54 -12.62
C ARG A 19 14.66 12.59 -12.19
N ASN A 20 15.03 11.44 -11.61
CA ASN A 20 14.05 10.45 -11.16
C ASN A 20 13.21 10.97 -9.98
N SER A 21 13.81 11.77 -9.10
CA SER A 21 13.08 12.48 -8.03
C SER A 21 12.04 13.45 -8.59
N ILE A 22 12.41 14.25 -9.60
CA ILE A 22 11.47 15.16 -10.26
C ILE A 22 10.30 14.37 -10.88
N ILE A 23 10.57 13.28 -11.59
CA ILE A 23 9.51 12.44 -12.19
C ILE A 23 8.56 11.92 -11.11
N TYR A 24 9.10 11.39 -10.00
CA TYR A 24 8.30 10.87 -8.89
C TYR A 24 7.36 11.93 -8.28
N TYR A 25 7.86 13.12 -7.93
CA TYR A 25 7.01 14.19 -7.40
C TYR A 25 6.07 14.80 -8.44
N SER A 26 6.47 14.83 -9.71
CA SER A 26 5.59 15.23 -10.81
C SER A 26 4.39 14.29 -10.94
N CYS A 27 4.55 12.99 -10.70
CA CYS A 27 3.43 12.03 -10.71
C CYS A 27 2.33 12.40 -9.68
N TYR A 28 2.70 12.83 -8.47
CA TYR A 28 1.72 13.30 -7.47
C TYR A 28 0.99 14.56 -7.93
N ALA A 29 1.71 15.52 -8.52
CA ALA A 29 1.09 16.72 -9.05
C ALA A 29 0.13 16.41 -10.20
N ILE A 30 0.53 15.50 -11.10
CA ILE A 30 -0.29 15.06 -12.24
C ILE A 30 -1.58 14.39 -11.76
N ILE A 31 -1.52 13.46 -10.80
CA ILE A 31 -2.75 12.77 -10.37
C ILE A 31 -3.75 13.73 -9.71
N VAL A 32 -3.27 14.65 -8.87
CA VAL A 32 -4.12 15.68 -8.26
C VAL A 32 -4.70 16.62 -9.33
N LEU A 33 -3.87 17.02 -10.30
CA LEU A 33 -4.31 17.87 -11.41
C LEU A 33 -5.40 17.18 -12.24
N ILE A 34 -5.25 15.89 -12.56
CA ILE A 34 -6.25 15.15 -13.34
C ILE A 34 -7.56 15.02 -12.54
N ILE A 35 -7.51 14.78 -11.22
CA ILE A 35 -8.71 14.75 -10.37
C ILE A 35 -9.45 16.09 -10.44
N ILE A 36 -8.73 17.20 -10.28
CA ILE A 36 -9.34 18.54 -10.32
C ILE A 36 -9.88 18.84 -11.71
N LEU A 37 -9.11 18.53 -12.77
CA LEU A 37 -9.49 18.78 -14.15
C LEU A 37 -10.74 17.98 -14.55
N SER A 38 -10.89 16.76 -14.03
CA SER A 38 -12.07 15.92 -14.30
C SER A 38 -13.39 16.51 -13.78
N ARG A 39 -13.34 17.54 -12.92
CA ARG A 39 -14.53 18.32 -12.54
C ARG A 39 -15.04 19.22 -13.67
N PHE A 40 -14.14 19.71 -14.50
CA PHE A 40 -14.44 20.73 -15.51
C PHE A 40 -14.53 20.16 -16.92
N ILE A 41 -13.80 19.08 -17.19
CA ILE A 41 -13.70 18.47 -18.52
C ILE A 41 -13.97 16.98 -18.39
N VAL A 42 -14.84 16.46 -19.25
CA VAL A 42 -15.03 15.01 -19.41
C VAL A 42 -13.83 14.45 -20.16
N ILE A 43 -12.98 13.72 -19.44
CA ILE A 43 -11.85 13.00 -20.01
C ILE A 43 -12.38 11.65 -20.50
N PRO A 44 -11.95 11.14 -21.67
CA PRO A 44 -12.33 9.80 -22.11
C PRO A 44 -12.05 8.77 -21.02
N LEU A 45 -13.09 8.02 -20.63
CA LEU A 45 -13.09 7.14 -19.46
C LEU A 45 -11.89 6.19 -19.43
N VAL A 46 -11.61 5.53 -20.55
CA VAL A 46 -10.49 4.59 -20.70
C VAL A 46 -9.14 5.27 -20.45
N ALA A 47 -8.95 6.47 -21.00
CA ALA A 47 -7.71 7.23 -20.80
C ALA A 47 -7.57 7.67 -19.34
N GLN A 48 -8.67 8.11 -18.72
CA GLN A 48 -8.68 8.52 -17.32
C GLN A 48 -8.37 7.33 -16.38
N MET A 49 -9.02 6.19 -16.57
CA MET A 49 -8.76 4.96 -15.80
C MET A 49 -7.31 4.48 -15.96
N SER A 50 -6.81 4.47 -17.20
CA SER A 50 -5.43 4.07 -17.49
C SER A 50 -4.42 5.01 -16.82
N LEU A 51 -4.63 6.32 -16.90
CA LEU A 51 -3.74 7.31 -16.27
C LEU A 51 -3.76 7.21 -14.74
N TYR A 52 -4.93 7.08 -14.12
CA TYR A 52 -5.04 6.93 -12.67
C TYR A 52 -4.29 5.67 -12.22
N THR A 53 -4.59 4.52 -12.82
CA THR A 53 -3.96 3.26 -12.41
C THR A 53 -2.45 3.27 -12.63
N LEU A 54 -1.96 3.74 -13.79
CA LEU A 54 -0.52 3.84 -14.06
C LEU A 54 0.21 4.69 -13.03
N ILE A 55 -0.30 5.89 -12.76
CA ILE A 55 0.34 6.81 -11.81
C ILE A 55 0.24 6.24 -10.39
N THR A 56 -0.91 5.67 -10.01
CA THR A 56 -1.13 5.09 -8.70
C THR A 56 -0.15 3.95 -8.41
N ILE A 57 -0.03 3.01 -9.36
CA ILE A 57 0.87 1.87 -9.25
C ILE A 57 2.33 2.32 -9.25
N TYR A 58 2.71 3.28 -10.09
CA TYR A 58 4.08 3.79 -10.14
C TYR A 58 4.53 4.39 -8.81
N ILE A 59 3.71 5.28 -8.25
CA ILE A 59 4.00 5.91 -6.96
C ILE A 59 4.04 4.86 -5.84
N GLY A 60 3.00 4.01 -5.74
CA GLY A 60 2.91 2.99 -4.68
C GLY A 60 4.06 1.98 -4.73
N SER A 61 4.46 1.56 -5.94
CA SER A 61 5.59 0.64 -6.11
C SER A 61 6.92 1.29 -5.70
N HIS A 62 7.12 2.57 -6.01
CA HIS A 62 8.31 3.29 -5.58
C HIS A 62 8.33 3.54 -4.06
N GLU A 63 7.18 3.78 -3.44
CA GLU A 63 7.07 3.90 -1.98
C GLU A 63 7.34 2.56 -1.28
N SER A 64 6.95 1.43 -1.89
CA SER A 64 7.29 0.09 -1.34
C SER A 64 8.80 -0.14 -1.19
N ILE A 65 9.64 0.44 -2.08
CA ILE A 65 11.11 0.38 -1.95
C ILE A 65 11.58 1.20 -0.75
N ARG A 66 10.93 2.33 -0.49
CA ARG A 66 11.23 3.15 0.69
C ARG A 66 10.87 2.43 1.97
N GLN A 67 9.73 1.72 1.97
CA GLN A 67 9.29 0.95 3.12
C GLN A 67 10.29 -0.15 3.48
N LEU A 68 10.90 -0.82 2.49
CA LEU A 68 11.99 -1.76 2.74
C LEU A 68 13.18 -1.16 3.51
N GLU A 69 13.55 0.09 3.21
CA GLU A 69 14.61 0.79 3.94
C GLU A 69 14.20 1.08 5.39
N ALA A 70 12.94 1.43 5.62
CA ALA A 70 12.40 1.68 6.95
C ALA A 70 12.28 0.38 7.78
N ASP A 71 11.86 -0.71 7.16
CA ASP A 71 11.71 -2.02 7.79
C ASP A 71 13.07 -2.63 8.15
N ASP A 72 14.09 -2.51 7.28
CA ASP A 72 15.46 -2.95 7.60
C ASP A 72 16.05 -2.17 8.77
N LYS A 73 15.80 -0.85 8.85
CA LYS A 73 16.23 0.00 9.98
C LYS A 73 15.49 -0.33 11.28
N SER A 74 14.21 -0.72 11.20
CA SER A 74 13.36 -0.94 12.38
C SER A 74 13.27 -2.40 12.82
N GLN A 75 13.83 -3.35 12.05
CA GLN A 75 13.73 -4.80 12.27
C GLN A 75 12.29 -5.30 12.47
N LYS A 76 11.29 -4.57 11.96
CA LYS A 76 9.87 -4.95 11.99
C LYS A 76 9.45 -5.31 10.58
N THR A 77 8.91 -6.51 10.39
CA THR A 77 8.55 -7.02 9.07
C THR A 77 7.22 -7.75 9.15
N ASP A 78 6.18 -7.12 8.62
CA ASP A 78 4.87 -7.73 8.42
C ASP A 78 4.76 -8.14 6.94
N HIS A 79 5.22 -9.34 6.62
CA HIS A 79 5.13 -9.89 5.27
C HIS A 79 3.90 -10.79 5.13
N ILE A 80 3.28 -10.78 3.95
CA ILE A 80 2.22 -11.73 3.62
C ILE A 80 2.86 -13.11 3.46
N THR A 81 2.46 -14.05 4.32
CA THR A 81 2.85 -15.45 4.21
C THR A 81 1.95 -16.21 3.23
N THR A 82 2.35 -17.45 2.87
CA THR A 82 1.51 -18.33 2.04
C THR A 82 0.15 -18.60 2.68
N TYR A 83 0.09 -18.70 4.01
CA TYR A 83 -1.18 -18.90 4.74
C TYR A 83 -2.09 -17.68 4.56
N ASP A 84 -1.55 -16.48 4.74
CA ASP A 84 -2.31 -15.23 4.57
C ASP A 84 -2.85 -15.09 3.14
N ALA A 85 -2.05 -15.46 2.13
CA ALA A 85 -2.46 -15.42 0.73
C ALA A 85 -3.63 -16.37 0.42
N ILE A 86 -3.63 -17.59 0.97
CA ILE A 86 -4.73 -18.55 0.82
C ILE A 86 -5.97 -18.11 1.61
N MET A 87 -5.78 -17.51 2.77
CA MET A 87 -6.87 -16.99 3.60
C MET A 87 -7.52 -15.75 3.01
N PHE A 88 -6.84 -15.01 2.15
CA PHE A 88 -7.33 -13.73 1.63
C PHE A 88 -8.69 -13.84 0.89
N PRO A 89 -8.90 -14.77 -0.07
CA PRO A 89 -10.22 -15.03 -0.65
C PRO A 89 -11.29 -15.47 0.36
N ILE A 90 -10.90 -16.23 1.38
CA ILE A 90 -11.82 -16.79 2.38
C ILE A 90 -12.31 -15.67 3.29
N ILE A 91 -11.40 -14.85 3.80
CA ILE A 91 -11.72 -13.67 4.63
C ILE A 91 -12.55 -12.68 3.82
N GLY A 92 -12.17 -12.42 2.56
CA GLY A 92 -12.96 -11.59 1.65
C GLY A 92 -14.39 -12.10 1.46
N SER A 93 -14.55 -13.42 1.29
CA SER A 93 -15.87 -14.06 1.13
C SER A 93 -16.72 -13.93 2.40
N ALA A 94 -16.12 -14.17 3.56
CA ALA A 94 -16.79 -14.02 4.85
C ALA A 94 -17.21 -12.56 5.11
N ALA A 95 -16.32 -11.59 4.81
CA ALA A 95 -16.62 -10.17 4.94
C ALA A 95 -17.73 -9.72 4.00
N LEU A 96 -17.69 -10.15 2.73
CA LEU A 96 -18.70 -9.83 1.73
C LEU A 96 -20.07 -10.41 2.09
N LEU A 97 -20.12 -11.67 2.55
CA LEU A 97 -21.35 -12.29 3.06
C LEU A 97 -21.90 -11.59 4.30
N THR A 98 -21.01 -11.22 5.23
CA THR A 98 -21.40 -10.49 6.45
C THR A 98 -22.05 -9.16 6.07
N LEU A 99 -21.44 -8.44 5.13
CA LEU A 99 -21.97 -7.17 4.65
C LEU A 99 -23.28 -7.34 3.89
N TYR A 100 -23.41 -8.39 3.08
CA TYR A 100 -24.67 -8.73 2.41
C TYR A 100 -25.81 -8.98 3.41
N PHE A 101 -25.56 -9.79 4.45
CA PHE A 101 -26.56 -10.00 5.50
C PHE A 101 -26.84 -8.73 6.28
N ALA A 102 -25.84 -7.89 6.53
CA ALA A 102 -26.05 -6.58 7.16
C ALA A 102 -27.03 -5.71 6.35
N TYR A 103 -26.85 -5.59 5.03
CA TYR A 103 -27.80 -4.85 4.18
C TYR A 103 -29.17 -5.51 4.05
N LYS A 104 -29.25 -6.84 4.21
CA LYS A 104 -30.52 -7.57 4.10
C LYS A 104 -31.37 -7.47 5.38
N PHE A 105 -30.73 -7.42 6.55
CA PHE A 105 -31.42 -7.49 7.84
C PHE A 105 -31.43 -6.16 8.61
N LEU A 106 -30.55 -5.22 8.29
CA LEU A 106 -30.48 -3.90 8.94
C LEU A 106 -30.89 -2.81 7.96
N ASP A 107 -31.31 -1.66 8.50
CA ASP A 107 -31.57 -0.48 7.69
C ASP A 107 -30.27 -0.03 6.98
N PRO A 108 -30.27 0.12 5.64
CA PRO A 108 -29.10 0.58 4.88
C PRO A 108 -28.49 1.88 5.39
N TYR A 109 -29.30 2.77 6.00
CA TYR A 109 -28.82 4.01 6.59
C TYR A 109 -27.76 3.78 7.66
N TYR A 110 -28.01 2.88 8.63
CA TYR A 110 -27.07 2.62 9.71
C TYR A 110 -25.83 1.89 9.23
N VAL A 111 -25.99 0.96 8.29
CA VAL A 111 -24.88 0.22 7.68
C VAL A 111 -23.95 1.19 6.95
N ASN A 112 -24.52 2.05 6.09
CA ASN A 112 -23.75 3.06 5.36
C ASN A 112 -23.13 4.09 6.28
N MET A 113 -23.83 4.58 7.32
CA MET A 113 -23.26 5.50 8.30
C MET A 113 -22.02 4.91 8.97
N LEU A 114 -22.10 3.65 9.43
CA LEU A 114 -20.98 2.96 10.08
C LEU A 114 -19.80 2.79 9.13
N LEU A 115 -20.03 2.26 7.93
CA LEU A 115 -18.98 2.01 6.93
C LEU A 115 -18.35 3.31 6.44
N THR A 116 -19.16 4.32 6.17
CA THR A 116 -18.72 5.66 5.77
C THR A 116 -17.75 6.23 6.80
N VAL A 117 -18.13 6.25 8.08
CA VAL A 117 -17.27 6.78 9.15
C VAL A 117 -15.98 5.96 9.29
N TYR A 118 -16.09 4.63 9.36
CA TYR A 118 -14.94 3.74 9.52
C TYR A 118 -13.93 3.88 8.37
N LEU A 119 -14.41 3.85 7.12
CA LEU A 119 -13.56 3.89 5.94
C LEU A 119 -13.01 5.29 5.66
N THR A 120 -13.73 6.35 6.04
CA THR A 120 -13.16 7.71 6.01
C THR A 120 -12.00 7.83 6.97
N MET A 121 -12.16 7.33 8.20
CA MET A 121 -11.10 7.39 9.20
C MET A 121 -9.87 6.63 8.71
N ALA A 122 -10.05 5.42 8.17
CA ALA A 122 -8.96 4.68 7.53
C ALA A 122 -8.34 5.45 6.35
N GLY A 123 -9.16 6.13 5.55
CA GLY A 123 -8.70 7.01 4.46
C GLY A 123 -7.90 8.22 4.93
N VAL A 124 -8.28 8.84 6.05
CA VAL A 124 -7.58 9.99 6.64
C VAL A 124 -6.19 9.59 7.14
N PHE A 125 -6.07 8.44 7.81
CA PHE A 125 -4.76 7.91 8.21
C PHE A 125 -3.90 7.55 7.00
N SER A 126 -4.49 6.96 5.95
CA SER A 126 -3.79 6.67 4.71
C SER A 126 -3.29 7.95 4.02
N LEU A 127 -4.13 8.99 3.97
CA LEU A 127 -3.78 10.30 3.43
C LEU A 127 -2.69 10.98 4.27
N GLN A 128 -2.71 10.85 5.59
CA GLN A 128 -1.67 11.37 6.47
C GLN A 128 -0.30 10.75 6.16
N GLY A 129 -0.23 9.44 5.91
CA GLY A 129 1.00 8.76 5.50
C GLY A 129 1.57 9.36 4.21
N VAL A 130 0.72 9.51 3.19
CA VAL A 130 1.08 10.13 1.90
C VAL A 130 1.52 11.58 2.08
N PHE A 131 0.80 12.36 2.87
CA PHE A 131 1.10 13.77 3.10
C PHE A 131 2.42 13.96 3.85
N SER A 132 2.72 13.08 4.80
CA SER A 132 4.00 13.05 5.52
C SER A 132 5.17 12.77 4.57
N THR A 133 5.03 11.76 3.70
CA THR A 133 6.00 11.44 2.64
C THR A 133 6.24 12.63 1.70
N LEU A 134 5.18 13.36 1.35
CA LEU A 134 5.27 14.53 0.48
C LEU A 134 5.93 15.73 1.15
N LEU A 135 5.66 15.98 2.43
CA LEU A 135 6.12 17.17 3.15
C LEU A 135 7.51 17.05 3.78
N GLU A 136 7.92 15.84 4.17
CA GLU A 136 9.22 15.59 4.82
C GLU A 136 10.42 16.19 4.05
N PRO A 137 10.53 16.06 2.71
CA PRO A 137 11.61 16.69 1.94
C PRO A 137 11.60 18.22 1.99
N PHE A 138 10.43 18.86 2.10
CA PHE A 138 10.28 20.31 2.09
C PHE A 138 10.50 20.92 3.48
N PHE A 139 10.07 20.22 4.54
CA PHE A 139 10.12 20.70 5.92
C PHE A 139 10.85 19.71 6.85
N PRO A 140 12.12 19.34 6.59
CA PRO A 140 12.80 18.29 7.34
C PRO A 140 12.93 18.59 8.85
N LYS A 141 12.90 19.87 9.25
CA LYS A 141 12.89 20.28 10.66
C LYS A 141 11.60 19.90 11.40
N LEU A 142 10.45 19.91 10.71
CA LEU A 142 9.16 19.50 11.27
C LEU A 142 9.00 17.98 11.33
N PHE A 143 9.82 17.24 10.58
CA PHE A 143 9.81 15.78 10.47
C PHE A 143 11.03 15.11 11.12
N LYS A 144 11.80 15.83 11.95
CA LYS A 144 12.83 15.22 12.81
C LYS A 144 12.19 14.33 13.87
N LYS A 145 12.32 13.00 13.75
CA LYS A 145 11.95 12.06 14.82
C LYS A 145 12.74 12.46 16.08
N ASP A 146 12.06 12.63 17.21
CA ASP A 146 12.57 12.69 18.60
C ASP A 146 11.86 13.70 19.55
N GLU A 147 10.68 14.26 19.24
CA GLU A 147 10.07 15.28 20.16
C GLU A 147 8.89 14.82 21.02
N TYR A 148 8.08 13.82 20.64
CA TYR A 148 6.93 13.40 21.44
C TYR A 148 6.81 11.87 21.50
N VAL A 149 7.33 11.29 22.58
CA VAL A 149 7.02 9.92 23.00
C VAL A 149 5.90 10.01 24.03
N LYS A 150 4.64 9.79 23.61
CA LYS A 150 3.51 9.76 24.54
C LYS A 150 3.13 8.31 24.80
N THR A 151 3.44 7.85 26.01
CA THR A 151 3.08 6.52 26.50
C THR A 151 1.66 6.57 27.04
N ILE A 152 0.71 5.94 26.35
CA ILE A 152 -0.66 5.81 26.86
C ILE A 152 -0.80 4.41 27.44
N ASN A 153 -1.02 4.35 28.76
CA ASN A 153 -1.40 3.11 29.43
C ASN A 153 -2.86 2.83 29.08
N ALA A 154 -3.09 1.96 28.10
CA ALA A 154 -4.40 1.42 27.82
C ALA A 154 -4.89 0.58 29.03
N PRO A 155 -6.21 0.51 29.30
CA PRO A 155 -6.73 -0.42 30.29
C PRO A 155 -6.32 -1.84 29.92
N LYS A 156 -5.96 -2.66 30.93
CA LYS A 156 -5.36 -4.01 30.79
C LYS A 156 -6.12 -5.00 29.89
N PHE A 157 -7.37 -4.70 29.54
CA PHE A 157 -8.19 -5.49 28.62
C PHE A 157 -7.80 -5.31 27.14
N ILE A 158 -7.18 -4.18 26.77
CA ILE A 158 -6.90 -3.81 25.37
C ILE A 158 -5.45 -4.09 24.99
N SER A 159 -4.48 -3.90 25.88
CA SER A 159 -3.08 -4.25 25.61
C SER A 159 -2.29 -4.43 26.92
N LYS A 160 -1.41 -5.43 26.99
CA LYS A 160 -0.52 -5.67 28.14
C LYS A 160 0.72 -4.76 28.12
N ASP A 161 1.11 -4.28 26.94
CA ASP A 161 2.24 -3.38 26.76
C ASP A 161 1.76 -1.92 26.55
N PRO A 162 2.48 -0.93 27.10
CA PRO A 162 2.15 0.47 26.90
C PRO A 162 2.24 0.83 25.42
N ILE A 163 1.20 1.50 24.91
CA ILE A 163 1.19 1.96 23.52
C ILE A 163 2.08 3.21 23.46
N VAL A 164 3.26 3.05 22.86
CA VAL A 164 4.23 4.13 22.66
C VAL A 164 3.93 4.83 21.35
N PHE A 165 3.30 6.01 21.41
CA PHE A 165 3.18 6.87 20.24
C PHE A 165 4.45 7.70 20.12
N ASN A 166 5.33 7.31 19.19
CA ASN A 166 6.42 8.18 18.75
C ASN A 166 5.88 9.01 17.59
N THR A 167 5.47 10.25 17.87
CA THR A 167 4.80 11.09 16.88
C THR A 167 5.55 12.39 16.71
N ASN A 168 5.57 12.90 15.48
CA ASN A 168 6.22 14.17 15.16
C ASN A 168 5.25 15.35 15.07
N LYS A 169 5.74 16.57 15.26
CA LYS A 169 4.99 17.82 15.01
C LYS A 169 4.46 17.87 13.57
N GLY A 170 5.27 17.46 12.60
CA GLY A 170 4.86 17.37 11.18
C GLY A 170 3.74 16.36 10.94
N GLU A 171 3.78 15.21 11.62
CA GLU A 171 2.75 14.17 11.52
C GLU A 171 1.42 14.65 12.12
N ILE A 172 1.46 15.30 13.29
CA ILE A 172 0.25 15.89 13.91
C ILE A 172 -0.37 16.95 13.00
N LEU A 173 0.45 17.85 12.43
CA LEU A 173 -0.05 18.86 11.51
C LEU A 173 -0.67 18.24 10.25
N SER A 174 -0.01 17.23 9.69
CA SER A 174 -0.54 16.50 8.54
C SER A 174 -1.88 15.83 8.85
N LEU A 175 -2.03 15.26 10.05
CA LEU A 175 -3.27 14.62 10.48
C LEU A 175 -4.41 15.62 10.59
N ILE A 176 -4.17 16.81 11.14
CA ILE A 176 -5.19 17.87 11.24
C ILE A 176 -5.69 18.28 9.85
N VAL A 177 -4.77 18.50 8.90
CA VAL A 177 -5.11 18.86 7.52
C VAL A 177 -5.90 17.73 6.84
N CYS A 178 -5.46 16.47 7.00
CA CYS A 178 -6.13 15.31 6.43
C CYS A 178 -7.52 15.09 7.03
N PHE A 179 -7.70 15.38 8.32
CA PHE A 179 -9.00 15.30 8.99
C PHE A 179 -9.98 16.33 8.42
N ILE A 180 -9.53 17.55 8.10
CA ILE A 180 -10.38 18.56 7.43
C ILE A 180 -10.83 18.07 6.05
N ILE A 181 -9.95 17.41 5.29
CA ILE A 181 -10.29 16.81 3.98
C ILE A 181 -11.29 15.67 4.15
N GLY A 182 -11.10 14.80 5.14
CA GLY A 182 -12.04 13.72 5.47
C GLY A 182 -13.40 14.23 5.92
N ALA A 183 -13.43 15.26 6.78
CA ALA A 183 -14.66 15.90 7.24
C ALA A 183 -15.42 16.54 6.06
N ARG A 184 -14.70 17.21 5.15
CA ARG A 184 -15.29 17.75 3.92
C ARG A 184 -15.99 16.65 3.12
N TRP A 185 -15.38 15.48 2.96
CA TRP A 185 -16.01 14.35 2.27
C TRP A 185 -17.29 13.90 2.97
N LEU A 186 -17.28 13.78 4.31
CA LEU A 186 -18.46 13.36 5.08
C LEU A 186 -19.66 14.29 4.91
N PHE A 187 -19.43 15.61 4.86
CA PHE A 187 -20.52 16.59 4.75
C PHE A 187 -20.98 16.84 3.31
N TYR A 188 -20.04 16.94 2.35
CA TYR A 188 -20.36 17.34 0.97
C TYR A 188 -20.47 16.15 0.00
N LYS A 189 -19.96 14.97 0.37
CA LYS A 189 -19.85 13.77 -0.49
C LYS A 189 -19.28 14.09 -1.88
N ASP A 190 -18.28 14.98 -1.95
CA ASP A 190 -17.70 15.41 -3.22
C ASP A 190 -16.77 14.36 -3.82
N PHE A 191 -16.86 14.14 -5.14
CA PHE A 191 -16.08 13.12 -5.83
C PHE A 191 -14.56 13.36 -5.74
N ILE A 192 -14.13 14.61 -5.61
CA ILE A 192 -12.71 14.98 -5.53
C ILE A 192 -12.10 14.43 -4.23
N THR A 193 -12.70 14.76 -3.08
CA THR A 193 -12.21 14.28 -1.78
C THR A 193 -12.35 12.76 -1.68
N HIS A 194 -13.43 12.20 -2.23
CA HIS A 194 -13.62 10.76 -2.36
C HIS A 194 -12.43 10.09 -3.07
N ASN A 195 -12.07 10.57 -4.26
CA ASN A 195 -10.96 10.00 -5.03
C ASN A 195 -9.60 10.26 -4.38
N ILE A 196 -9.40 11.40 -3.72
CA ILE A 196 -8.16 11.68 -2.96
C ILE A 196 -7.99 10.66 -1.84
N LEU A 197 -9.04 10.39 -1.05
CA LEU A 197 -9.01 9.38 0.01
C LEU A 197 -8.77 7.97 -0.56
N ALA A 198 -9.48 7.61 -1.62
CA ALA A 198 -9.37 6.29 -2.25
C ALA A 198 -7.97 6.02 -2.86
N ILE A 199 -7.37 7.01 -3.54
CA ILE A 199 -6.01 6.90 -4.08
C ILE A 199 -4.98 6.84 -2.95
N SER A 200 -5.19 7.60 -1.87
CA SER A 200 -4.29 7.54 -0.71
C SER A 200 -4.31 6.17 -0.05
N PHE A 201 -5.49 5.54 0.03
CA PHE A 201 -5.61 4.15 0.46
C PHE A 201 -4.83 3.20 -0.46
N CYS A 202 -4.88 3.41 -1.79
CA CYS A 202 -4.08 2.62 -2.73
C CYS A 202 -2.58 2.81 -2.52
N PHE A 203 -2.10 4.04 -2.38
CA PHE A 203 -0.68 4.32 -2.11
C PHE A 203 -0.20 3.61 -0.85
N GLN A 204 -0.97 3.73 0.23
CA GLN A 204 -0.62 3.13 1.51
C GLN A 204 -0.65 1.59 1.43
N ALA A 205 -1.66 1.01 0.79
CA ALA A 205 -1.76 -0.44 0.62
C ALA A 205 -0.61 -0.99 -0.23
N LEU A 206 -0.28 -0.35 -1.36
CA LEU A 206 0.82 -0.76 -2.24
C LEU A 206 2.20 -0.62 -1.58
N SER A 207 2.34 0.32 -0.65
CA SER A 207 3.59 0.55 0.08
C SER A 207 3.80 -0.46 1.22
N LEU A 208 2.75 -0.70 2.03
CA LEU A 208 2.85 -1.54 3.23
C LEU A 208 2.72 -3.03 2.96
N VAL A 209 1.92 -3.41 1.95
CA VAL A 209 1.63 -4.83 1.71
C VAL A 209 2.77 -5.45 0.91
N ILE A 210 3.69 -6.09 1.64
CA ILE A 210 4.90 -6.68 1.08
C ILE A 210 4.74 -8.20 0.95
N LEU A 211 4.84 -8.70 -0.29
CA LEU A 211 4.98 -10.13 -0.59
C LEU A 211 6.43 -10.61 -0.46
N SER A 212 6.65 -11.70 0.26
CA SER A 212 8.01 -12.26 0.43
C SER A 212 8.59 -12.90 -0.83
N ASN A 213 7.75 -13.45 -1.72
CA ASN A 213 8.19 -14.13 -2.94
C ASN A 213 7.11 -14.12 -4.04
N PHE A 214 7.51 -14.51 -5.26
CA PHE A 214 6.61 -14.57 -6.42
C PHE A 214 5.56 -15.68 -6.31
N VAL A 215 5.86 -16.78 -5.62
CA VAL A 215 4.95 -17.93 -5.50
C VAL A 215 3.72 -17.55 -4.67
N ILE A 216 3.91 -16.85 -3.56
CA ILE A 216 2.83 -16.30 -2.73
C ILE A 216 1.97 -15.34 -3.56
N GLY A 217 2.61 -14.48 -4.38
CA GLY A 217 1.90 -13.60 -5.32
C GLY A 217 1.04 -14.37 -6.33
N PHE A 218 1.55 -15.46 -6.90
CA PHE A 218 0.76 -16.30 -7.82
C PHE A 218 -0.38 -17.03 -7.12
N ILE A 219 -0.17 -17.53 -5.90
CA ILE A 219 -1.22 -18.17 -5.10
C ILE A 219 -2.32 -17.15 -4.77
N LEU A 220 -1.95 -15.95 -4.31
CA LEU A 220 -2.88 -14.87 -3.99
C LEU A 220 -3.74 -14.49 -5.21
N LEU A 221 -3.10 -14.21 -6.36
CA LEU A 221 -3.83 -13.86 -7.59
C LEU A 221 -4.72 -14.99 -8.08
N SER A 222 -4.25 -16.23 -8.03
CA SER A 222 -5.04 -17.38 -8.48
C SER A 222 -6.25 -17.63 -7.58
N GLY A 223 -6.10 -17.47 -6.26
CA GLY A 223 -7.22 -17.54 -5.32
C GLY A 223 -8.23 -16.42 -5.55
N LEU A 224 -7.76 -15.20 -5.79
CA LEU A 224 -8.63 -14.04 -6.05
C LEU A 224 -9.30 -14.08 -7.43
N PHE A 225 -8.67 -14.72 -8.42
CA PHE A 225 -9.29 -15.04 -9.71
C PHE A 225 -10.53 -15.91 -9.54
N VAL A 226 -10.42 -17.01 -8.76
CA VAL A 226 -11.56 -17.90 -8.50
C VAL A 226 -12.63 -17.18 -7.66
N TYR A 227 -12.20 -16.40 -6.66
CA TYR A 227 -13.10 -15.58 -5.84
C TYR A 227 -13.96 -14.64 -6.68
N ASP A 228 -13.35 -13.89 -7.60
CA ASP A 228 -14.05 -12.88 -8.40
C ASP A 228 -15.07 -13.54 -9.34
N ILE A 229 -14.69 -14.66 -9.98
CA ILE A 229 -15.61 -15.45 -10.82
C ILE A 229 -16.80 -15.96 -9.99
N PHE A 230 -16.54 -16.55 -8.82
CA PHE A 230 -17.59 -17.09 -7.97
C PHE A 230 -18.56 -16.02 -7.49
N TRP A 231 -18.07 -14.87 -7.03
CA TRP A 231 -18.93 -13.82 -6.47
C TRP A 231 -19.60 -12.92 -7.51
N VAL A 232 -19.01 -12.74 -8.70
CA VAL A 232 -19.61 -11.95 -9.77
C VAL A 232 -20.63 -12.75 -10.58
N PHE A 233 -20.32 -14.00 -10.94
CA PHE A 233 -21.21 -14.81 -11.77
C PHE A 233 -22.08 -15.79 -10.98
N GLY A 234 -21.63 -16.21 -9.80
CA GLY A 234 -22.33 -17.25 -9.04
C GLY A 234 -23.58 -16.78 -8.32
N ASN A 235 -23.60 -15.54 -7.79
CA ASN A 235 -24.71 -15.03 -7.00
C ASN A 235 -24.85 -13.49 -7.08
N ASP A 236 -26.03 -12.95 -6.78
CA ASP A 236 -26.31 -11.49 -6.76
C ASP A 236 -25.68 -10.74 -5.57
N VAL A 237 -24.94 -11.44 -4.70
CA VAL A 237 -24.42 -10.90 -3.44
C VAL A 237 -23.46 -9.73 -3.70
N MET A 238 -22.50 -9.89 -4.61
CA MET A 238 -21.53 -8.83 -4.92
C MET A 238 -22.22 -7.61 -5.55
N VAL A 239 -23.18 -7.82 -6.45
CA VAL A 239 -23.91 -6.72 -7.11
C VAL A 239 -24.77 -5.96 -6.11
N THR A 240 -25.43 -6.67 -5.19
CA THR A 240 -26.25 -6.06 -4.13
C THR A 240 -25.39 -5.18 -3.22
N VAL A 241 -24.29 -5.73 -2.72
CA VAL A 241 -23.35 -4.98 -1.87
C VAL A 241 -22.75 -3.80 -2.62
N ALA A 242 -22.32 -3.97 -3.88
CA ALA A 242 -21.70 -2.90 -4.66
C ALA A 242 -22.64 -1.72 -4.93
N LYS A 243 -23.95 -1.97 -5.09
CA LYS A 243 -24.97 -0.92 -5.31
C LYS A 243 -25.35 -0.21 -4.01
N SER A 244 -25.40 -0.92 -2.88
CA SER A 244 -25.80 -0.35 -1.60
C SER A 244 -24.65 0.35 -0.85
N PHE A 245 -23.41 0.08 -1.22
CA PHE A 245 -22.21 0.54 -0.52
C PHE A 245 -21.71 1.92 -0.95
N GLU A 246 -21.76 2.86 -0.03
CA GLU A 246 -21.29 4.24 -0.17
C GLU A 246 -20.05 4.50 0.71
N ALA A 247 -18.84 4.38 0.16
CA ALA A 247 -17.59 4.66 0.87
C ALA A 247 -16.42 4.94 -0.09
N PRO A 248 -15.33 5.59 0.36
CA PRO A 248 -14.18 5.97 -0.48
C PRO A 248 -13.24 4.77 -0.72
N VAL A 249 -13.81 3.64 -1.13
CA VAL A 249 -13.12 2.37 -1.40
C VAL A 249 -13.32 1.94 -2.86
N LYS A 250 -13.62 2.91 -3.72
CA LYS A 250 -13.67 2.79 -5.18
C LYS A 250 -13.23 4.11 -5.81
N LEU A 251 -12.81 4.09 -7.06
CA LEU A 251 -12.57 5.32 -7.82
C LEU A 251 -13.82 5.68 -8.61
N LEU A 252 -14.19 6.96 -8.59
CA LEU A 252 -15.32 7.51 -9.34
C LEU A 252 -14.80 8.33 -10.52
N PHE A 253 -15.27 8.01 -11.73
CA PHE A 253 -14.90 8.71 -12.96
C PHE A 253 -16.14 9.37 -13.56
N PRO A 254 -16.17 10.71 -13.73
CA PRO A 254 -17.31 11.38 -14.35
C PRO A 254 -17.38 11.03 -15.84
N VAL A 255 -18.49 10.44 -16.28
CA VAL A 255 -18.75 10.05 -17.68
C VAL A 255 -19.58 11.11 -18.40
N SER A 256 -20.53 11.73 -17.71
CA SER A 256 -21.33 12.85 -18.18
C SER A 256 -21.43 13.90 -17.08
N LEU A 257 -21.46 15.18 -17.45
CA LEU A 257 -21.64 16.29 -16.50
C LEU A 257 -23.12 16.57 -16.24
N ASP A 258 -23.97 16.41 -17.27
CA ASP A 258 -25.41 16.67 -17.20
C ASP A 258 -26.21 15.53 -17.84
N PRO A 259 -26.99 14.74 -17.08
CA PRO A 259 -26.91 14.50 -15.64
C PRO A 259 -25.58 13.83 -15.25
N LEU A 260 -25.12 14.09 -14.02
CA LEU A 260 -23.80 13.68 -13.57
C LEU A 260 -23.75 12.18 -13.26
N HIS A 261 -23.15 11.40 -14.16
CA HIS A 261 -23.00 9.93 -14.01
C HIS A 261 -21.55 9.54 -13.78
N TYR A 262 -21.35 8.56 -12.91
CA TYR A 262 -20.04 8.04 -12.57
C TYR A 262 -19.86 6.60 -13.05
N SER A 263 -18.72 6.32 -13.66
CA SER A 263 -18.19 4.96 -13.78
C SER A 263 -17.33 4.66 -12.55
N MET A 264 -17.29 3.39 -12.15
CA MET A 264 -16.61 2.95 -10.92
C MET A 264 -15.52 1.93 -11.24
N LEU A 265 -14.40 2.02 -10.53
CA LEU A 265 -13.36 0.99 -10.52
C LEU A 265 -13.04 0.59 -9.07
N GLY A 266 -13.02 -0.71 -8.80
CA GLY A 266 -12.70 -1.23 -7.48
C GLY A 266 -11.24 -0.97 -7.12
N LEU A 267 -10.96 -0.60 -5.86
CA LEU A 267 -9.57 -0.47 -5.42
C LEU A 267 -8.85 -1.81 -5.40
N GLY A 268 -9.57 -2.92 -5.17
CA GLY A 268 -9.02 -4.27 -5.22
C GLY A 268 -8.38 -4.58 -6.58
N ASP A 269 -9.00 -4.12 -7.68
CA ASP A 269 -8.51 -4.35 -9.04
C ASP A 269 -7.19 -3.63 -9.34
N ILE A 270 -6.88 -2.59 -8.57
CA ILE A 270 -5.62 -1.82 -8.66
C ILE A 270 -4.59 -2.37 -7.67
N ILE A 271 -5.00 -2.55 -6.42
CA ILE A 271 -4.12 -2.91 -5.30
C ILE A 271 -3.60 -4.34 -5.50
N ILE A 272 -4.47 -5.30 -5.82
CA ILE A 272 -4.10 -6.72 -5.85
C ILE A 272 -3.06 -7.01 -6.95
N PRO A 273 -3.28 -6.64 -8.22
CA PRO A 273 -2.21 -6.74 -9.23
C PRO A 273 -1.04 -5.80 -8.92
N GLY A 274 -1.31 -4.63 -8.34
CA GLY A 274 -0.29 -3.63 -8.00
C GLY A 274 0.74 -4.10 -6.98
N ILE A 275 0.34 -4.89 -5.98
CA ILE A 275 1.28 -5.50 -5.02
C ILE A 275 2.30 -6.40 -5.77
N LEU A 276 1.84 -7.14 -6.79
CA LEU A 276 2.73 -7.96 -7.61
C LEU A 276 3.62 -7.10 -8.53
N MET A 277 3.11 -5.99 -9.06
CA MET A 277 3.92 -5.01 -9.81
C MET A 277 5.00 -4.38 -8.91
N ALA A 278 4.67 -4.05 -7.66
CA ALA A 278 5.62 -3.57 -6.67
C ALA A 278 6.69 -4.64 -6.36
N LEU A 279 6.31 -5.93 -6.27
CA LEU A 279 7.28 -7.03 -6.18
C LEU A 279 8.19 -7.12 -7.40
N CYS A 280 7.67 -6.97 -8.62
CA CYS A 280 8.48 -6.92 -9.84
C CYS A 280 9.48 -5.76 -9.84
N LEU A 281 9.08 -4.58 -9.36
CA LEU A 281 9.98 -3.43 -9.26
C LEU A 281 11.11 -3.69 -8.25
N ARG A 282 10.77 -4.29 -7.10
CA ARG A 282 11.74 -4.66 -6.06
C ARG A 282 12.68 -5.77 -6.54
N PHE A 283 12.18 -6.71 -7.34
CA PHE A 283 13.01 -7.72 -7.99
C PHE A 283 13.97 -7.12 -9.04
N ASP A 284 13.51 -6.20 -9.89
CA ASP A 284 14.37 -5.45 -10.82
C ASP A 284 15.48 -4.69 -10.06
N TYR A 285 15.13 -4.08 -8.93
CA TYR A 285 16.07 -3.40 -8.05
C TYR A 285 17.10 -4.37 -7.44
N TYR A 286 16.63 -5.51 -6.94
CA TYR A 286 17.48 -6.60 -6.43
C TYR A 286 18.47 -7.09 -7.50
N LEU A 287 18.02 -7.35 -8.73
CA LEU A 287 18.89 -7.79 -9.82
C LEU A 287 19.96 -6.75 -10.17
N HIS A 288 19.61 -5.47 -10.13
CA HIS A 288 20.57 -4.38 -10.36
C HIS A 288 21.64 -4.34 -9.27
N ARG A 289 21.22 -4.38 -8.01
CA ARG A 289 22.12 -4.31 -6.87
C ARG A 289 22.98 -5.57 -6.70
N ASN A 290 22.44 -6.75 -6.99
CA ASN A 290 23.20 -8.00 -6.97
C ASN A 290 24.35 -7.98 -7.99
N LYS A 291 24.13 -7.40 -9.19
CA LYS A 291 25.18 -7.20 -10.20
C LYS A 291 26.26 -6.22 -9.76
N ILE A 292 25.89 -5.14 -9.08
CA ILE A 292 26.84 -4.13 -8.58
C ILE A 292 27.68 -4.67 -7.42
N HIS A 293 27.06 -5.35 -6.46
CA HIS A 293 27.71 -5.80 -5.23
C HIS A 293 28.23 -7.24 -5.26
N LYS A 294 28.19 -7.91 -6.43
CA LYS A 294 28.65 -9.30 -6.63
C LYS A 294 28.15 -10.27 -5.54
N GLY A 295 26.88 -10.15 -5.15
CA GLY A 295 26.27 -11.02 -4.13
C GLY A 295 26.58 -10.67 -2.66
N ASN A 296 27.25 -9.56 -2.37
CA ASN A 296 27.47 -9.13 -0.98
C ASN A 296 26.20 -8.49 -0.38
N THR A 297 25.39 -9.31 0.28
CA THR A 297 24.06 -8.96 0.82
C THR A 297 24.09 -7.83 1.84
N LYS A 298 25.12 -7.74 2.69
CA LYS A 298 25.22 -6.70 3.73
C LYS A 298 25.42 -5.28 3.18
N LYS A 299 26.09 -5.13 2.03
CA LYS A 299 26.26 -3.82 1.36
C LYS A 299 25.10 -3.47 0.42
N MET A 300 24.25 -4.44 0.11
CA MET A 300 23.14 -4.29 -0.83
C MET A 300 22.03 -3.38 -0.30
N PHE A 301 21.81 -3.39 1.04
CA PHE A 301 20.70 -2.71 1.70
C PHE A 301 21.11 -1.47 2.52
N ASN A 302 22.41 -1.26 2.77
CA ASN A 302 22.87 -0.10 3.56
C ASN A 302 22.66 1.25 2.85
N ASP A 303 22.50 1.27 1.53
CA ASP A 303 22.37 2.49 0.72
C ASP A 303 21.15 2.42 -0.22
N ILE A 304 19.96 2.04 0.26
CA ILE A 304 18.75 2.03 -0.58
C ILE A 304 18.41 3.47 -0.98
N SER A 305 18.21 3.71 -2.27
CA SER A 305 17.73 5.00 -2.77
C SER A 305 16.58 4.79 -3.75
N ILE A 306 15.44 5.42 -3.44
CA ILE A 306 14.21 5.36 -4.24
C ILE A 306 14.45 5.88 -5.67
N HIS A 307 15.39 6.81 -5.84
CA HIS A 307 15.65 7.53 -7.08
C HIS A 307 16.81 6.94 -7.90
N GLU A 308 17.40 5.84 -7.46
CA GLU A 308 18.51 5.22 -8.16
C GLU A 308 18.10 4.82 -9.59
N PRO A 309 18.90 5.18 -10.62
CA PRO A 309 18.61 4.82 -11.99
C PRO A 309 18.92 3.33 -12.25
N PHE A 310 17.89 2.50 -12.33
CA PHE A 310 18.01 1.11 -12.79
C PHE A 310 17.01 0.79 -13.90
N LYS A 311 17.29 -0.30 -14.62
CA LYS A 311 16.44 -0.81 -15.69
C LYS A 311 15.29 -1.63 -15.08
N LYS A 312 14.05 -1.22 -15.36
CA LYS A 312 12.81 -1.75 -14.77
C LYS A 312 12.08 -2.70 -15.73
N TYR A 313 12.73 -3.79 -16.14
CA TYR A 313 12.22 -4.64 -17.22
C TYR A 313 10.96 -5.40 -16.81
N TYR A 314 10.98 -6.06 -15.65
CA TYR A 314 9.82 -6.80 -15.16
C TYR A 314 8.67 -5.84 -14.88
N PHE A 315 8.95 -4.74 -14.18
CA PHE A 315 7.94 -3.74 -13.81
C PHE A 315 7.22 -3.13 -15.02
N TYR A 316 7.93 -2.70 -16.06
CA TYR A 316 7.25 -2.14 -17.24
C TYR A 316 6.50 -3.20 -18.05
N THR A 317 7.01 -4.44 -18.11
CA THR A 317 6.34 -5.53 -18.82
C THR A 317 5.01 -5.89 -18.15
N ILE A 318 4.98 -6.10 -16.83
CA ILE A 318 3.75 -6.39 -16.10
C ILE A 318 2.77 -5.21 -16.15
N THR A 319 3.27 -3.97 -16.06
CA THR A 319 2.43 -2.78 -16.13
C THR A 319 1.74 -2.66 -17.49
N ALA A 320 2.46 -2.94 -18.59
CA ALA A 320 1.88 -2.92 -19.94
C ALA A 320 0.79 -3.98 -20.13
N PHE A 321 1.01 -5.21 -19.65
CA PHE A 321 0.01 -6.27 -19.71
C PHE A 321 -1.18 -6.02 -18.78
N TYR A 322 -0.96 -5.42 -17.61
CA TYR A 322 -2.04 -4.97 -16.74
C TYR A 322 -2.93 -3.94 -17.46
N GLN A 323 -2.34 -2.95 -18.15
CA GLN A 323 -3.11 -1.99 -18.94
C GLN A 323 -3.86 -2.65 -20.10
N ALA A 324 -3.24 -3.61 -20.80
CA ALA A 324 -3.92 -4.39 -21.83
C ALA A 324 -5.10 -5.21 -21.25
N GLY A 325 -4.93 -5.79 -20.06
CA GLY A 325 -5.99 -6.49 -19.33
C GLY A 325 -7.13 -5.56 -18.93
N LEU A 326 -6.83 -4.36 -18.43
CA LEU A 326 -7.83 -3.36 -18.06
C LEU A 326 -8.64 -2.90 -19.29
N LEU A 327 -7.96 -2.68 -20.42
CA LEU A 327 -8.60 -2.37 -21.70
C LEU A 327 -9.50 -3.51 -22.18
N LEU A 328 -9.05 -4.75 -22.04
CA LEU A 328 -9.82 -5.94 -22.39
C LEU A 328 -11.07 -6.06 -21.51
N THR A 329 -10.96 -5.84 -20.19
CA THR A 329 -12.10 -5.82 -19.27
C THR A 329 -13.14 -4.78 -19.71
N TYR A 330 -12.70 -3.57 -20.05
CA TYR A 330 -13.59 -2.52 -20.53
C TYR A 330 -14.27 -2.89 -21.86
N PHE A 331 -13.51 -3.45 -22.80
CA PHE A 331 -14.06 -3.93 -24.07
C PHE A 331 -15.13 -5.01 -23.86
N MET A 332 -14.87 -5.97 -22.97
CA MET A 332 -15.83 -7.04 -22.64
C MET A 332 -17.06 -6.50 -21.92
N LEU A 333 -16.91 -5.53 -21.02
CA LEU A 333 -18.03 -4.83 -20.39
C LEU A 333 -18.94 -4.18 -21.45
N PHE A 334 -18.36 -3.53 -22.47
CA PHE A 334 -19.13 -2.91 -23.55
C PHE A 334 -19.81 -3.95 -24.46
N TYR A 335 -19.13 -5.05 -24.77
CA TYR A 335 -19.68 -6.10 -25.63
C TYR A 335 -20.85 -6.85 -24.96
N PHE A 336 -20.70 -7.23 -23.69
CA PHE A 336 -21.69 -8.03 -22.97
C PHE A 336 -22.76 -7.20 -22.25
N GLN A 337 -22.57 -5.89 -22.07
CA GLN A 337 -23.49 -5.00 -21.35
C GLN A 337 -23.86 -5.51 -19.94
N HIS A 338 -22.97 -6.29 -19.33
CA HIS A 338 -23.12 -6.90 -18.02
C HIS A 338 -21.83 -6.73 -17.23
N ALA A 339 -21.94 -6.56 -15.90
CA ALA A 339 -20.77 -6.48 -15.02
C ALA A 339 -19.88 -7.72 -15.20
N GLN A 340 -18.59 -7.48 -15.42
CA GLN A 340 -17.59 -8.53 -15.61
C GLN A 340 -16.63 -8.55 -14.40
N PRO A 341 -16.19 -9.74 -13.96
CA PRO A 341 -15.12 -9.85 -12.98
C PRO A 341 -13.83 -9.27 -13.58
N ALA A 342 -13.27 -8.21 -12.99
CA ALA A 342 -12.10 -7.54 -13.55
C ALA A 342 -10.85 -8.42 -13.43
N LEU A 343 -10.73 -9.18 -12.34
CA LEU A 343 -9.58 -10.05 -12.10
C LEU A 343 -9.52 -11.22 -13.09
N LEU A 344 -10.65 -11.59 -13.72
CA LEU A 344 -10.72 -12.60 -14.79
C LEU A 344 -9.75 -12.29 -15.93
N TYR A 345 -9.59 -11.01 -16.30
CA TYR A 345 -8.72 -10.57 -17.38
C TYR A 345 -7.36 -10.10 -16.88
N LEU A 346 -7.32 -9.43 -15.72
CA LEU A 346 -6.08 -8.86 -15.17
C LEU A 346 -5.11 -9.93 -14.68
N VAL A 347 -5.59 -10.95 -13.96
CA VAL A 347 -4.75 -12.00 -13.38
C VAL A 347 -3.96 -12.77 -14.45
N PRO A 348 -4.61 -13.37 -15.48
CA PRO A 348 -3.86 -14.09 -16.51
C PRO A 348 -2.91 -13.16 -17.27
N ALA A 349 -3.28 -11.91 -17.56
CA ALA A 349 -2.38 -10.95 -18.20
C ALA A 349 -1.11 -10.70 -17.37
N CYS A 350 -1.26 -10.47 -16.06
CA CYS A 350 -0.14 -10.28 -15.14
C CYS A 350 0.75 -11.53 -15.02
N ILE A 351 0.18 -12.72 -14.89
CA ILE A 351 0.94 -13.97 -14.78
C ILE A 351 1.72 -14.23 -16.07
N ILE A 352 1.06 -14.10 -17.24
CA ILE A 352 1.70 -14.25 -18.55
C ILE A 352 2.85 -13.27 -18.71
N ALA A 353 2.68 -12.02 -18.28
CA ALA A 353 3.72 -10.99 -18.36
C ALA A 353 4.98 -11.38 -17.56
N ILE A 354 4.81 -11.83 -16.32
CA ILE A 354 5.92 -12.18 -15.44
C ILE A 354 6.62 -13.44 -15.95
N VAL A 355 5.86 -14.51 -16.19
CA VAL A 355 6.41 -15.80 -16.64
C VAL A 355 7.05 -15.64 -18.02
N GLY A 356 6.39 -14.95 -18.94
CA GLY A 356 6.92 -14.65 -20.27
C GLY A 356 8.23 -13.87 -20.20
N CYS A 357 8.30 -12.80 -19.39
CA CYS A 357 9.53 -12.04 -19.20
C CYS A 357 10.65 -12.92 -18.61
N ALA A 358 10.34 -13.73 -17.60
CA ALA A 358 11.29 -14.62 -16.94
C ALA A 358 11.85 -15.70 -17.87
N LEU A 359 11.02 -16.24 -18.76
CA LEU A 359 11.42 -17.21 -19.77
C LEU A 359 12.28 -16.56 -20.86
N CYS A 360 11.87 -15.41 -21.39
CA CYS A 360 12.63 -14.66 -22.40
C CYS A 360 14.04 -14.28 -21.91
N LYS A 361 14.18 -13.93 -20.63
CA LYS A 361 15.48 -13.57 -20.03
C LYS A 361 16.25 -14.76 -19.45
N LYS A 362 15.69 -15.98 -19.49
CA LYS A 362 16.26 -17.18 -18.86
C LYS A 362 16.55 -17.02 -17.35
N GLU A 363 15.78 -16.17 -16.68
CA GLU A 363 15.93 -15.81 -15.26
C GLU A 363 14.89 -16.51 -14.36
N PHE A 364 14.07 -17.42 -14.92
CA PHE A 364 12.96 -18.08 -14.21
C PHE A 364 13.36 -18.72 -12.87
N LYS A 365 14.48 -19.44 -12.82
CA LYS A 365 14.96 -20.06 -11.56
C LYS A 365 15.35 -19.03 -10.51
N ILE A 366 15.86 -17.87 -10.93
CA ILE A 366 16.26 -16.78 -10.03
C ILE A 366 15.01 -16.10 -9.48
N MET A 367 14.00 -15.86 -10.34
CA MET A 367 12.72 -15.29 -9.96
C MET A 367 11.98 -16.17 -8.94
N ILE A 368 11.90 -17.49 -9.16
CA ILE A 368 11.21 -18.40 -8.21
C ILE A 368 11.96 -18.50 -6.88
N LYS A 369 13.29 -18.47 -6.90
CA LYS A 369 14.11 -18.48 -5.67
C LYS A 369 14.22 -17.12 -5.00
N TYR A 370 13.66 -16.07 -5.60
CA TYR A 370 13.71 -14.74 -5.02
C TYR A 370 12.86 -14.72 -3.74
N GLN A 371 13.54 -14.40 -2.65
CA GLN A 371 12.94 -14.17 -1.35
C GLN A 371 13.41 -12.82 -0.86
N GLU A 372 12.47 -12.02 -0.40
CA GLU A 372 12.76 -10.71 0.16
C GLU A 372 13.51 -10.90 1.48
N ILE A 373 14.76 -10.43 1.53
CA ILE A 373 15.71 -10.73 2.61
C ILE A 373 15.43 -9.81 3.78
N THR A 374 14.39 -10.15 4.52
CA THR A 374 14.02 -9.56 5.80
C THR A 374 13.76 -10.65 6.85
N ASP A 375 13.72 -11.92 6.43
CA ASP A 375 13.79 -13.11 7.29
C ASP A 375 15.21 -13.32 7.88
N LYS A 376 15.77 -12.33 8.58
CA LYS A 376 16.84 -12.61 9.56
C LYS A 376 16.19 -13.20 10.82
N GLY A 377 15.69 -14.42 10.69
CA GLY A 377 14.90 -15.05 11.74
C GLY A 377 14.60 -16.53 11.56
N SER A 378 15.41 -17.30 10.83
CA SER A 378 15.23 -18.76 10.80
C SER A 378 16.49 -19.54 10.39
N ASN A 379 17.67 -19.12 10.85
CA ASN A 379 18.85 -20.00 10.88
C ASN A 379 19.57 -19.92 12.24
N THR A 380 19.04 -20.74 13.15
CA THR A 380 19.68 -21.57 14.19
C THR A 380 20.74 -21.09 15.20
N ASP A 381 21.37 -19.91 15.13
CA ASP A 381 22.43 -19.58 16.13
C ASP A 381 22.24 -18.28 16.95
N GLU A 382 21.37 -17.35 16.53
CA GLU A 382 21.13 -16.11 17.31
C GLU A 382 20.04 -16.23 18.39
N GLY A 383 19.21 -17.29 18.34
CA GLY A 383 18.16 -17.54 19.34
C GLY A 383 18.71 -17.82 20.74
N LYS A 384 19.88 -18.47 20.85
CA LYS A 384 20.50 -18.74 22.15
C LYS A 384 21.05 -17.47 22.81
N LYS A 385 21.58 -16.51 22.04
CA LYS A 385 22.09 -15.25 22.58
C LYS A 385 20.99 -14.35 23.14
N LYS A 386 19.85 -14.24 22.45
CA LYS A 386 18.71 -13.43 22.92
C LYS A 386 18.02 -14.00 24.16
N VAL A 387 18.08 -15.32 24.38
CA VAL A 387 17.57 -15.95 25.62
C VAL A 387 18.52 -15.67 26.80
N LEU A 388 19.84 -15.79 26.57
CA LEU A 388 20.86 -15.47 27.59
C LEU A 388 20.86 -13.98 28.00
N GLU A 389 20.69 -13.04 27.06
CA GLU A 389 20.58 -11.60 27.38
C GLU A 389 19.28 -11.25 28.14
N LYS A 390 18.18 -11.96 27.87
CA LYS A 390 16.92 -11.81 28.61
C LYS A 390 17.01 -12.35 30.03
N GLU A 391 17.74 -13.44 30.26
CA GLU A 391 17.95 -13.98 31.61
C GLU A 391 18.87 -13.08 32.47
N GLU A 392 19.88 -12.45 31.88
CA GLU A 392 20.75 -11.50 32.60
C GLU A 392 20.04 -10.19 32.94
N THR A 393 19.17 -9.70 32.03
CA THR A 393 18.35 -8.50 32.30
C THR A 393 17.23 -8.74 33.31
N LEU A 394 16.63 -9.95 33.36
CA LEU A 394 15.68 -10.31 34.41
C LEU A 394 16.36 -10.41 35.79
N LYS A 395 17.54 -11.02 35.87
CA LYS A 395 18.31 -11.12 37.14
C LYS A 395 18.75 -9.74 37.66
N SER A 396 19.10 -8.81 36.78
CA SER A 396 19.45 -7.45 37.19
C SER A 396 18.22 -6.67 37.69
N GLN A 397 17.06 -6.81 37.05
CA GLN A 397 15.81 -6.17 37.48
C GLN A 397 15.27 -6.73 38.81
N GLU A 398 15.36 -8.05 39.03
CA GLU A 398 15.01 -8.66 40.33
C GLU A 398 15.93 -8.17 41.45
N SER A 399 17.23 -8.00 41.19
CA SER A 399 18.17 -7.45 42.16
C SER A 399 17.83 -6.01 42.55
N ILE A 400 17.43 -5.17 41.59
CA ILE A 400 17.07 -3.76 41.80
C ILE A 400 15.76 -3.64 42.59
N MET A 401 14.76 -4.49 42.31
CA MET A 401 13.52 -4.55 43.08
C MET A 401 13.73 -5.04 44.52
N SER A 402 14.68 -5.95 44.75
CA SER A 402 15.00 -6.46 46.10
C SER A 402 15.64 -5.37 46.98
N VAL A 403 16.48 -4.51 46.39
CA VAL A 403 17.14 -3.38 47.07
C VAL A 403 16.14 -2.24 47.33
N ALA A 404 15.20 -2.00 46.42
CA ALA A 404 14.12 -1.04 46.61
C ALA A 404 13.17 -1.44 47.75
N LYS A 405 12.80 -2.72 47.86
CA LYS A 405 11.96 -3.23 48.97
C LYS A 405 12.64 -3.11 50.34
N LYS A 406 13.96 -3.33 50.44
CA LYS A 406 14.71 -3.16 51.69
C LYS A 406 14.77 -1.70 52.16
N ARG A 407 14.76 -0.72 51.26
CA ARG A 407 14.74 0.71 51.60
C ARG A 407 13.38 1.24 52.07
N VAL A 408 12.29 0.58 51.68
CA VAL A 408 10.93 0.97 52.07
C VAL A 408 10.56 0.44 53.46
N ASN A 409 11.09 -0.71 53.87
CA ASN A 409 10.84 -1.28 55.21
C ASN A 409 11.76 -0.76 56.32
N ALA A 410 12.69 0.15 56.01
CA ALA A 410 13.63 0.72 56.97
C ALA A 410 13.32 2.20 57.31
N LYS A 411 12.09 2.66 57.03
CA LYS A 411 11.57 3.97 57.41
C LYS A 411 10.35 3.85 58.29
#